data_AF-A0A4S3KCF6-F1
#
_entry.id   AF-A0A4S3KCF6-F1
#
_cell.length_a   1.000
_cell.length_b   1.000
_cell.length_c   1.000
_cell.angle_alpha   90.00
_cell.angle_beta   90.00
_cell.angle_gamma   90.00
#
_symmetry.space_group_name_H-M   'P 1'
#
loop_
_entity.id
_entity.type
_entity.pdbx_description
1 polymer ?
#
loop_
_entity_poly.entity_id
_entity_poly.type
_entity_poly.pdbx_seq_one_letter_code
_entity_poly.pdbx_strand_id
1 'polypeptide(L)'
;MTVAGDIVGELSFGTYDDLLEAAFCGTWASDVLKTGTTRRTFAILKRNLDIGLDTIYRGCEVNQLKLSCPLQEKVAVTFSVIGKSEEAYVVPVGATFDTKTTTDYMTTFEGSLDIDSVGFNAATQLDITLDNAMAQKYSLFNRAAYANKIGMIGVSGSLSAYIEDAALKTKYRNEVDTALDVEMVDGTVNPNTYTLSLPRSRFTSATDSYSGDDYGIQQINFTGLLDSTDATELMLTRTAAP
;
A
#
# COMPACT_ATOMS: atom_id res chain seq x y z
N MET A 1 -15.91 21.70 5.12
CA MET A 1 -16.13 20.74 4.02
C MET A 1 -15.09 19.66 4.23
N THR A 2 -15.51 18.40 4.33
CA THR A 2 -14.62 17.25 4.46
C THR A 2 -13.79 17.12 3.20
N VAL A 3 -12.48 17.22 3.30
CA VAL A 3 -11.56 16.91 2.20
C VAL A 3 -11.08 15.47 2.40
N ALA A 4 -11.53 14.57 1.54
CA ALA A 4 -11.08 13.19 1.48
C ALA A 4 -11.15 12.70 0.03
N GLY A 5 -10.26 11.78 -0.34
CA GLY A 5 -10.25 11.16 -1.66
C GLY A 5 -9.12 10.18 -1.81
N ASP A 6 -9.17 9.41 -2.89
CA ASP A 6 -8.17 8.38 -3.20
C ASP A 6 -7.27 8.84 -4.35
N ILE A 7 -5.98 8.59 -4.21
CA ILE A 7 -5.00 8.66 -5.30
C ILE A 7 -4.76 7.23 -5.74
N VAL A 8 -5.23 6.89 -6.93
CA VAL A 8 -5.09 5.55 -7.52
C VAL A 8 -4.05 5.62 -8.63
N GLY A 9 -3.15 4.65 -8.65
CA GLY A 9 -2.10 4.54 -9.65
C GLY A 9 -1.65 3.11 -9.87
N GLU A 10 -0.84 2.94 -10.90
CA GLU A 10 -0.11 1.70 -11.17
C GLU A 10 1.25 1.81 -10.49
N LEU A 11 1.62 0.82 -9.69
CA LEU A 11 2.89 0.85 -8.95
C LEU A 11 4.05 0.90 -9.95
N SER A 12 4.92 1.89 -9.78
CA SER A 12 6.12 2.10 -10.59
C SER A 12 7.24 2.57 -9.69
N PHE A 13 8.47 2.19 -10.03
CA PHE A 13 9.64 2.47 -9.19
C PHE A 13 9.88 3.97 -9.04
N GLY A 14 10.04 4.43 -7.78
CA GLY A 14 10.33 5.82 -7.41
C GLY A 14 9.17 6.80 -7.53
N THR A 15 8.10 6.48 -8.27
CA THR A 15 6.98 7.40 -8.54
C THR A 15 6.20 7.80 -7.28
N TYR A 16 6.04 6.87 -6.34
CA TYR A 16 5.20 7.07 -5.16
C TYR A 16 6.00 7.07 -3.85
N ASP A 17 7.32 7.20 -3.88
CA ASP A 17 8.17 7.07 -2.69
C ASP A 17 7.76 8.01 -1.56
N ASP A 18 7.42 9.26 -1.87
CA ASP A 18 6.96 10.24 -0.88
C ASP A 18 5.61 9.86 -0.25
N LEU A 19 4.70 9.32 -1.06
CA LEU A 19 3.38 8.86 -0.58
C LEU A 19 3.49 7.55 0.20
N LEU A 20 4.43 6.66 -0.18
CA LEU A 20 4.77 5.45 0.55
C LEU A 20 5.37 5.81 1.92
N GLU A 21 6.34 6.74 1.99
CA GLU A 21 6.86 7.22 3.28
C GLU A 21 5.76 7.76 4.19
N ALA A 22 4.83 8.52 3.61
CA ALA A 22 3.72 9.09 4.35
C ALA A 22 2.72 8.02 4.81
N ALA A 23 2.44 7.02 3.98
CA ALA A 23 1.59 5.89 4.37
C ALA A 23 2.19 5.11 5.53
N PHE A 24 3.48 4.78 5.48
CA PHE A 24 4.15 4.02 6.54
C PHE A 24 4.40 4.86 7.81
N CYS A 25 4.20 6.18 7.76
CA CYS A 25 4.70 7.12 8.77
C CYS A 25 6.20 6.90 9.07
N GLY A 26 6.95 6.36 8.11
CA GLY A 26 8.33 5.92 8.21
C GLY A 26 9.28 6.87 7.51
N THR A 27 10.55 6.55 7.41
CA THR A 27 11.52 7.27 6.57
C THR A 27 12.38 6.24 5.86
N TRP A 28 12.61 6.41 4.56
CA TRP A 28 13.55 5.58 3.81
C TRP A 28 14.95 5.72 4.42
N ALA A 29 15.53 4.59 4.82
CA ALA A 29 16.88 4.51 5.34
C ALA A 29 17.60 3.34 4.68
N SER A 30 18.67 3.63 3.93
CA SER A 30 19.39 2.63 3.13
C SER A 30 18.44 1.77 2.29
N ASP A 31 17.51 2.43 1.60
CA ASP A 31 16.52 1.79 0.72
C ASP A 31 15.51 0.86 1.41
N VAL A 32 15.37 0.98 2.73
CA VAL A 32 14.36 0.29 3.54
C VAL A 32 13.41 1.30 4.18
N LEU A 33 12.11 1.05 4.06
CA LEU A 33 11.03 1.80 4.70
C LEU A 33 10.31 0.89 5.70
N LYS A 34 10.30 1.31 6.98
CA LYS A 34 9.61 0.62 8.07
C LYS A 34 8.43 1.46 8.57
N THR A 35 7.43 0.82 9.16
CA THR A 35 6.36 1.54 9.87
C THR A 35 6.94 2.41 10.99
N GLY A 36 6.42 3.62 11.15
CA GLY A 36 6.95 4.60 12.08
C GLY A 36 5.91 5.56 12.65
N THR A 37 6.37 6.69 13.17
CA THR A 37 5.51 7.72 13.79
C THR A 37 5.64 9.11 13.15
N THR A 38 6.44 9.22 12.09
CA THR A 38 6.74 10.49 11.41
C THR A 38 5.60 10.87 10.48
N ARG A 39 4.83 11.86 10.91
CA ARG A 39 3.71 12.39 10.12
C ARG A 39 4.21 13.31 9.01
N ARG A 40 3.69 13.11 7.79
CA ARG A 40 3.94 13.97 6.63
C ARG A 40 2.63 14.55 6.13
N THR A 41 2.66 15.84 5.82
CA THR A 41 1.50 16.57 5.28
C THR A 41 1.86 17.13 3.91
N PHE A 42 0.96 16.96 2.94
CA PHE A 42 1.12 17.46 1.59
C PHE A 42 0.11 18.55 1.27
N ALA A 43 0.40 19.29 0.20
CA ALA A 43 -0.58 20.08 -0.52
C ALA A 43 -0.78 19.44 -1.90
N ILE A 44 -2.01 19.05 -2.22
CA ILE A 44 -2.35 18.41 -3.49
C ILE A 44 -3.01 19.45 -4.38
N LEU A 45 -2.43 19.69 -5.55
CA LEU A 45 -2.99 20.59 -6.55
C LEU A 45 -3.72 19.77 -7.63
N LYS A 46 -5.00 20.03 -7.83
CA LYS A 46 -5.77 19.53 -8.97
C LYS A 46 -5.91 20.64 -10.00
N ARG A 47 -5.39 20.39 -11.21
CA ARG A 47 -5.48 21.31 -12.35
C ARG A 47 -6.40 20.75 -13.42
N ASN A 48 -7.41 21.53 -13.80
CA ASN A 48 -8.24 21.24 -14.97
C ASN A 48 -7.80 22.17 -16.10
N LEU A 49 -6.90 21.67 -16.96
CA LEU A 49 -6.27 22.45 -18.04
C LEU A 49 -7.26 22.90 -19.13
N ASP A 50 -8.35 22.16 -19.30
CA ASP A 50 -9.42 22.40 -20.26
C ASP A 50 -10.26 23.64 -19.93
N ILE A 51 -10.55 23.85 -18.64
CA ILE A 51 -11.36 24.97 -18.14
C ILE A 51 -10.54 26.03 -17.40
N GLY A 52 -9.25 25.80 -17.18
CA GLY A 52 -8.35 26.73 -16.48
C GLY A 52 -8.70 26.89 -14.99
N LEU A 53 -9.32 25.88 -14.37
CA LEU A 53 -9.71 25.90 -12.96
C LEU A 53 -8.76 25.04 -12.13
N ASP A 54 -8.08 25.68 -11.19
CA ASP A 54 -7.14 25.07 -10.27
C ASP A 54 -7.71 25.05 -8.84
N THR A 55 -7.64 23.90 -8.19
CA THR A 55 -8.06 23.70 -6.80
C THR A 55 -6.90 23.12 -6.01
N ILE A 56 -6.58 23.71 -4.86
CA ILE A 56 -5.56 23.19 -3.93
C ILE A 56 -6.21 22.62 -2.68
N TYR A 57 -5.76 21.43 -2.31
CA TYR A 57 -6.09 20.77 -1.05
C TYR A 57 -4.88 20.90 -0.12
N ARG A 58 -5.08 21.45 1.09
CA ARG A 58 -3.99 21.67 2.05
C ARG A 58 -4.12 20.77 3.27
N GLY A 59 -2.97 20.42 3.85
CA GLY A 59 -2.89 19.57 5.04
C GLY A 59 -3.37 18.15 4.77
N CYS A 60 -3.08 17.63 3.58
CA CYS A 60 -3.39 16.28 3.14
C CYS A 60 -2.44 15.30 3.82
N GLU A 61 -2.98 14.30 4.51
CA GLU A 61 -2.23 13.19 5.11
C GLU A 61 -2.73 11.87 4.54
N VAL A 62 -1.84 10.92 4.33
CA VAL A 62 -2.18 9.59 3.82
C VAL A 62 -2.71 8.75 4.98
N ASN A 63 -4.00 8.40 4.91
CA ASN A 63 -4.65 7.56 5.91
C ASN A 63 -4.38 6.08 5.68
N GLN A 64 -4.56 5.62 4.44
CA GLN A 64 -4.51 4.21 4.10
C GLN A 64 -3.73 4.01 2.80
N LEU A 65 -2.96 2.93 2.75
CA LEU A 65 -2.33 2.38 1.56
C LEU A 65 -2.95 1.02 1.28
N LYS A 66 -3.44 0.80 0.07
CA LYS A 66 -3.86 -0.50 -0.43
C LYS A 66 -3.01 -0.87 -1.65
N LEU A 67 -2.43 -2.05 -1.60
CA LEU A 67 -1.75 -2.71 -2.72
C LEU A 67 -2.61 -3.89 -3.17
N SER A 68 -2.92 -3.93 -4.46
CA SER A 68 -3.70 -5.00 -5.07
C SER A 68 -2.87 -5.65 -6.17
N CYS A 69 -2.60 -6.93 -6.01
CA CYS A 69 -1.80 -7.78 -6.89
C CYS A 69 -2.72 -8.86 -7.49
N PRO A 70 -3.46 -8.53 -8.57
CA PRO A 70 -4.26 -9.51 -9.32
C PRO A 70 -3.38 -10.44 -10.17
N LEU A 71 -3.90 -11.60 -10.57
CA LEU A 71 -3.19 -12.55 -11.44
C LEU A 71 -2.92 -11.96 -12.84
N GLN A 72 -1.66 -11.99 -13.29
CA GLN A 72 -1.23 -11.60 -14.64
C GLN A 72 -1.66 -10.18 -15.06
N GLU A 73 -1.77 -9.28 -14.09
CA GLU A 73 -2.17 -7.89 -14.33
C GLU A 73 -1.26 -6.94 -13.50
N LYS A 74 -1.36 -5.65 -13.81
CA LYS A 74 -0.57 -4.60 -13.15
C LYS A 74 -0.89 -4.52 -11.65
N VAL A 75 0.14 -4.23 -10.85
CA VAL A 75 -0.03 -3.97 -9.42
C VAL A 75 -0.64 -2.59 -9.25
N ALA A 76 -1.83 -2.54 -8.65
CA ALA A 76 -2.50 -1.29 -8.36
C ALA A 76 -2.15 -0.80 -6.94
N VAL A 77 -1.81 0.49 -6.84
CA VAL A 77 -1.59 1.17 -5.56
C VAL A 77 -2.68 2.24 -5.36
N THR A 78 -3.30 2.22 -4.18
CA THR A 78 -4.31 3.20 -3.79
C THR A 78 -3.91 3.85 -2.48
N PHE A 79 -3.81 5.17 -2.48
CA PHE A 79 -3.57 5.98 -1.28
C PHE A 79 -4.85 6.74 -0.93
N SER A 80 -5.48 6.42 0.19
CA SER A 80 -6.59 7.19 0.71
C SER A 80 -6.06 8.37 1.52
N VAL A 81 -6.43 9.58 1.12
CA VAL A 81 -5.91 10.83 1.65
C VAL A 81 -7.02 11.61 2.34
N ILE A 82 -6.67 12.22 3.48
CA ILE A 82 -7.54 13.08 4.26
C ILE A 82 -6.90 14.47 4.36
N GLY A 83 -7.57 15.50 3.85
CA GLY A 83 -7.11 16.89 3.87
C GLY A 83 -7.82 17.75 4.93
N LYS A 84 -7.35 18.98 5.14
CA LYS A 84 -7.96 19.93 6.08
C LYS A 84 -8.85 20.97 5.40
N SER A 85 -8.40 21.51 4.26
CA SER A 85 -9.11 22.55 3.53
C SER A 85 -8.96 22.38 2.02
N GLU A 86 -9.97 22.87 1.31
CA GLU A 86 -10.02 23.00 -0.14
C GLU A 86 -10.17 24.49 -0.45
N GLU A 87 -9.31 25.00 -1.34
CA GLU A 87 -9.27 26.40 -1.72
C GLU A 87 -9.08 26.50 -3.25
N ALA A 88 -9.71 27.49 -3.87
CA ALA A 88 -9.37 27.87 -5.24
C ALA A 88 -7.93 28.39 -5.27
N TYR A 89 -7.14 27.96 -6.25
CA TYR A 89 -5.74 28.34 -6.36
C TYR A 89 -5.47 28.97 -7.72
N VAL A 90 -4.50 29.86 -7.78
CA VAL A 90 -3.99 30.39 -9.04
C VAL A 90 -2.51 30.05 -9.08
N VAL A 91 -2.14 29.20 -10.03
CA VAL A 91 -0.74 28.79 -10.19
C VAL A 91 0.09 30.00 -10.62
N PRO A 92 1.18 30.33 -9.89
CA PRO A 92 2.04 31.44 -10.26
C PRO A 92 2.63 31.28 -11.66
N VAL A 93 2.75 32.40 -12.38
CA VAL A 93 3.46 32.45 -13.66
C VAL A 93 4.93 32.07 -13.43
N GLY A 94 5.40 31.02 -14.12
CA GLY A 94 6.75 30.49 -13.97
C GLY A 94 6.90 29.32 -13.01
N ALA A 95 5.80 28.80 -12.44
CA ALA A 95 5.84 27.55 -11.68
C ALA A 95 6.27 26.37 -12.58
N THR A 96 7.33 25.68 -12.17
CA THR A 96 7.81 24.46 -12.81
C THR A 96 7.33 23.25 -12.03
N PHE A 97 6.90 22.21 -12.74
CA PHE A 97 6.56 20.91 -12.17
C PHE A 97 7.67 19.93 -12.51
N ASP A 98 7.95 19.02 -11.58
CA ASP A 98 8.93 17.98 -11.82
C ASP A 98 8.51 17.09 -13.00
N THR A 99 9.51 16.55 -13.68
CA THR A 99 9.26 15.68 -14.83
C THR A 99 8.64 14.38 -14.31
N LYS A 100 7.63 13.88 -15.02
CA LYS A 100 7.04 12.57 -14.73
C LYS A 100 8.12 11.50 -14.76
N THR A 101 8.01 10.51 -13.87
CA THR A 101 8.81 9.30 -13.93
C THR A 101 8.58 8.56 -15.25
N THR A 102 9.61 7.85 -15.72
CA THR A 102 9.60 7.07 -16.96
C THR A 102 9.85 5.58 -16.69
N THR A 103 9.72 5.16 -15.43
CA THR A 103 9.81 3.76 -15.01
C THR A 103 8.56 3.01 -15.48
N ASP A 104 8.71 1.73 -15.80
CA ASP A 104 7.59 0.92 -16.24
C ASP A 104 6.73 0.55 -15.01
N TYR A 105 5.50 0.10 -15.29
CA TYR A 105 4.60 -0.37 -14.24
C TYR A 105 4.99 -1.79 -13.85
N MET A 106 4.91 -2.07 -12.55
CA MET A 106 5.16 -3.41 -12.02
C MET A 106 3.96 -4.32 -12.28
N THR A 107 4.24 -5.56 -12.66
CA THR A 107 3.20 -6.58 -12.85
C THR A 107 3.44 -7.79 -11.96
N THR A 108 2.39 -8.59 -11.78
CA THR A 108 2.49 -9.85 -11.03
C THR A 108 3.07 -11.00 -11.83
N PHE A 109 3.50 -10.77 -13.09
CA PHE A 109 4.11 -11.80 -13.93
C PHE A 109 5.59 -12.02 -13.57
N GLU A 110 6.33 -10.93 -13.30
CA GLU A 110 7.77 -10.97 -13.01
C GLU A 110 8.09 -11.02 -11.50
N GLY A 111 7.06 -10.89 -10.65
CA GLY A 111 7.20 -10.91 -9.19
C GLY A 111 7.30 -12.31 -8.58
N SER A 112 7.60 -12.35 -7.29
CA SER A 112 7.63 -13.57 -6.49
C SER A 112 6.84 -13.40 -5.19
N LEU A 113 6.31 -14.52 -4.67
CA LEU A 113 5.61 -14.56 -3.40
C LEU A 113 6.20 -15.69 -2.57
N ASP A 114 6.77 -15.36 -1.42
CA ASP A 114 7.32 -16.34 -0.49
C ASP A 114 6.51 -16.37 0.81
N ILE A 115 6.27 -17.58 1.31
CA ILE A 115 5.65 -17.82 2.62
C ILE A 115 6.66 -18.58 3.48
N ASP A 116 7.09 -17.98 4.60
CA ASP A 116 8.20 -18.47 5.43
C ASP A 116 9.48 -18.74 4.62
N SER A 117 9.81 -17.82 3.70
CA SER A 117 10.98 -17.91 2.80
C SER A 117 10.94 -19.11 1.85
N VAL A 118 9.74 -19.65 1.57
CA VAL A 118 9.51 -20.69 0.56
C VAL A 118 8.58 -20.14 -0.52
N GLY A 119 9.02 -20.24 -1.78
CA GLY A 119 8.24 -19.82 -2.95
C GLY A 119 6.86 -20.46 -3.03
N PHE A 120 5.85 -19.62 -3.20
CA PHE A 120 4.44 -19.99 -3.25
C PHE A 120 3.82 -19.56 -4.59
N ASN A 121 3.68 -20.54 -5.50
CA ASN A 121 3.24 -20.29 -6.88
C ASN A 121 1.74 -20.49 -7.11
N ALA A 122 0.98 -20.92 -6.09
CA ALA A 122 -0.44 -21.20 -6.22
C ALA A 122 -1.34 -19.96 -6.00
N ALA A 123 -0.76 -18.79 -5.72
CA ALA A 123 -1.51 -17.57 -5.45
C ALA A 123 -2.18 -17.01 -6.71
N THR A 124 -3.45 -16.64 -6.59
CA THR A 124 -4.26 -16.04 -7.65
C THR A 124 -4.55 -14.56 -7.40
N GLN A 125 -4.55 -14.12 -6.15
CA GLN A 125 -4.73 -12.70 -5.82
C GLN A 125 -4.14 -12.42 -4.44
N LEU A 126 -3.47 -11.28 -4.31
CA LEU A 126 -2.99 -10.77 -3.03
C LEU A 126 -3.39 -9.30 -2.87
N ASP A 127 -4.07 -8.99 -1.78
CA ASP A 127 -4.35 -7.62 -1.37
C ASP A 127 -3.73 -7.35 0.00
N ILE A 128 -3.03 -6.24 0.13
CA ILE A 128 -2.44 -5.79 1.39
C ILE A 128 -2.89 -4.36 1.65
N THR A 129 -3.32 -4.10 2.88
CA THR A 129 -3.79 -2.80 3.34
C THR A 129 -3.06 -2.40 4.61
N LEU A 130 -2.44 -1.22 4.58
CA LEU A 130 -1.90 -0.53 5.75
C LEU A 130 -2.83 0.65 6.07
N ASP A 131 -3.37 0.66 7.28
CA ASP A 131 -4.27 1.71 7.76
C ASP A 131 -3.69 2.40 8.99
N ASN A 132 -3.53 3.73 8.93
CA ASN A 132 -3.10 4.56 10.05
C ASN A 132 -4.27 4.96 10.97
N ALA A 133 -5.50 4.54 10.65
CA ALA A 133 -6.73 4.80 11.38
C ALA A 133 -6.90 6.29 11.73
N MET A 134 -6.60 7.16 10.76
CA MET A 134 -6.69 8.60 10.90
C MET A 134 -8.14 9.09 10.86
N ALA A 135 -8.45 10.07 11.71
CA ALA A 135 -9.76 10.70 11.76
C ALA A 135 -9.66 12.21 11.91
N GLN A 136 -10.52 12.94 11.21
CA GLN A 136 -10.64 14.40 11.34
C GLN A 136 -11.35 14.77 12.64
N LYS A 137 -10.78 15.71 13.40
CA LYS A 137 -11.42 16.35 14.55
C LYS A 137 -11.95 17.72 14.14
N TYR A 138 -13.22 17.97 14.46
CA TYR A 138 -13.88 19.25 14.21
C TYR A 138 -14.04 20.05 15.51
N SER A 139 -13.95 21.37 15.41
CA SER A 139 -14.21 22.30 16.52
C SER A 139 -15.51 23.07 16.28
N LEU A 140 -16.18 23.51 17.35
CA LEU A 140 -17.37 24.35 17.23
C LEU A 140 -17.05 25.62 16.42
N PHE A 141 -17.99 26.04 15.57
CA PHE A 141 -17.90 27.24 14.73
C PHE A 141 -16.77 27.27 13.67
N ASN A 142 -16.17 26.13 13.31
CA ASN A 142 -15.23 26.04 12.19
C ASN A 142 -15.73 25.06 11.12
N ARG A 143 -15.64 25.44 9.84
CA ARG A 143 -15.97 24.56 8.69
C ARG A 143 -14.84 23.60 8.33
N ALA A 144 -13.59 23.91 8.68
CA ALA A 144 -12.42 23.07 8.44
C ALA A 144 -12.13 22.14 9.63
N ALA A 145 -11.44 21.03 9.38
CA ALA A 145 -10.97 20.16 10.45
C ALA A 145 -9.93 20.90 11.30
N TYR A 146 -10.11 20.86 12.62
CA TYR A 146 -9.19 21.47 13.59
C TYR A 146 -7.84 20.75 13.60
N ALA A 147 -7.88 19.40 13.62
CA ALA A 147 -6.69 18.56 13.57
C ALA A 147 -7.05 17.16 13.07
N ASN A 148 -6.07 16.45 12.54
CA ASN A 148 -6.19 15.03 12.24
C ASN A 148 -5.60 14.24 13.41
N LYS A 149 -6.38 13.29 13.94
CA LYS A 149 -5.90 12.30 14.91
C LYS A 149 -5.36 11.11 14.12
N ILE A 150 -4.17 10.62 14.51
CA ILE A 150 -3.65 9.34 14.05
C ILE A 150 -4.06 8.23 15.02
N GLY A 151 -4.42 7.06 14.49
CA GLY A 151 -4.72 5.86 15.27
C GLY A 151 -3.50 4.96 15.42
N MET A 152 -3.75 3.70 15.74
CA MET A 152 -2.72 2.67 15.70
C MET A 152 -2.61 2.16 14.27
N ILE A 153 -1.39 1.93 13.80
CA ILE A 153 -1.16 1.33 12.48
C ILE A 153 -1.68 -0.10 12.51
N GLY A 154 -2.53 -0.45 11.55
CA GLY A 154 -3.04 -1.79 11.34
C GLY A 154 -2.68 -2.27 9.94
N VAL A 155 -2.06 -3.45 9.86
CA VAL A 155 -1.75 -4.11 8.60
C VAL A 155 -2.67 -5.32 8.46
N SER A 156 -3.45 -5.37 7.39
CA SER A 156 -4.32 -6.51 7.07
C SER A 156 -4.25 -6.84 5.59
N GLY A 157 -4.63 -8.05 5.23
CA GLY A 157 -4.61 -8.47 3.83
C GLY A 157 -5.41 -9.75 3.59
N SER A 158 -5.56 -10.06 2.31
CA SER A 158 -6.20 -11.28 1.83
C SER A 158 -5.38 -11.92 0.73
N LEU A 159 -5.14 -13.23 0.86
CA LEU A 159 -4.48 -14.08 -0.12
C LEU A 159 -5.50 -15.10 -0.63
N SER A 160 -5.70 -15.14 -1.94
CA SER A 160 -6.44 -16.20 -2.62
C SER A 160 -5.44 -17.10 -3.35
N ALA A 161 -5.61 -18.41 -3.21
CA ALA A 161 -4.72 -19.39 -3.82
C ALA A 161 -5.45 -20.67 -4.21
N TYR A 162 -4.92 -21.41 -5.18
CA TYR A 162 -5.38 -22.76 -5.47
C TYR A 162 -5.02 -23.72 -4.32
N ILE A 163 -5.93 -24.64 -4.03
CA ILE A 163 -5.74 -25.66 -2.99
C ILE A 163 -4.87 -26.78 -3.55
N GLU A 164 -3.56 -26.67 -3.38
CA GLU A 164 -2.61 -27.75 -3.71
C GLU A 164 -2.31 -28.65 -2.50
N ASP A 165 -2.28 -28.05 -1.30
CA ASP A 165 -1.98 -28.76 -0.06
C ASP A 165 -2.81 -28.27 1.13
N ALA A 166 -2.62 -28.92 2.28
CA ALA A 166 -3.24 -28.54 3.54
C ALA A 166 -2.34 -27.65 4.41
N ALA A 167 -1.18 -27.18 3.92
CA ALA A 167 -0.18 -26.50 4.72
C ALA A 167 -0.70 -25.15 5.23
N LEU A 168 -1.29 -24.35 4.35
CA LEU A 168 -1.87 -23.05 4.71
C LEU A 168 -3.01 -23.18 5.73
N LYS A 169 -3.90 -24.16 5.52
CA LYS A 169 -4.99 -24.46 6.46
C LYS A 169 -4.50 -24.99 7.80
N THR A 170 -3.38 -25.72 7.80
CA THR A 170 -2.74 -26.22 9.02
C THR A 170 -2.09 -25.09 9.80
N LYS A 171 -1.41 -24.15 9.11
CA LYS A 171 -0.86 -22.93 9.73
C LYS A 171 -1.96 -22.09 10.37
N TYR A 172 -3.10 -21.91 9.68
CA TYR A 172 -4.27 -21.25 10.24
C TYR A 172 -4.80 -21.98 11.50
N ARG A 173 -5.02 -23.30 11.42
CA ARG A 173 -5.53 -24.09 12.55
C ARG A 173 -4.64 -24.04 13.79
N ASN A 174 -3.33 -24.02 13.57
CA ASN A 174 -2.35 -24.03 14.66
C ASN A 174 -1.93 -22.61 15.08
N GLU A 175 -2.53 -21.57 14.51
CA GLU A 175 -2.24 -20.16 14.79
C GLU A 175 -0.74 -19.82 14.70
N VAL A 176 -0.06 -20.43 13.72
CA VAL A 176 1.38 -20.26 13.52
C VAL A 176 1.63 -18.91 12.87
N ASP A 177 2.53 -18.13 13.49
CA ASP A 177 2.99 -16.88 12.91
C ASP A 177 3.79 -17.18 11.64
N THR A 178 3.46 -16.49 10.56
CA THR A 178 3.95 -16.75 9.20
C THR A 178 4.59 -15.48 8.63
N ALA A 179 5.76 -15.59 8.04
CA ALA A 179 6.37 -14.49 7.28
C ALA A 179 5.82 -14.49 5.84
N LEU A 180 5.54 -13.30 5.31
CA LEU A 180 5.08 -13.11 3.94
C LEU A 180 5.98 -12.10 3.25
N ASP A 181 6.63 -12.50 2.16
CA ASP A 181 7.48 -11.63 1.36
C ASP A 181 6.92 -11.59 -0.08
N VAL A 182 6.70 -10.37 -0.58
CA VAL A 182 6.16 -10.12 -1.91
C VAL A 182 7.17 -9.29 -2.69
N GLU A 183 7.74 -9.85 -3.74
CA GLU A 183 8.63 -9.14 -4.64
C GLU A 183 7.87 -8.65 -5.86
N MET A 184 7.96 -7.36 -6.13
CA MET A 184 7.39 -6.70 -7.30
C MET A 184 8.52 -6.11 -8.13
N VAL A 185 8.47 -6.35 -9.44
CA VAL A 185 9.62 -6.16 -10.35
C VAL A 185 9.21 -5.24 -11.50
N ASP A 186 10.06 -4.27 -11.80
CA ASP A 186 9.91 -3.30 -12.89
C ASP A 186 10.63 -3.81 -14.16
N GLY A 187 9.89 -4.53 -15.00
CA GLY A 187 10.39 -5.06 -16.29
C GLY A 187 11.31 -6.28 -16.17
N THR A 188 11.92 -6.70 -17.29
CA THR A 188 12.68 -7.97 -17.38
C THR A 188 14.21 -7.79 -17.46
N VAL A 189 14.71 -6.60 -17.80
CA VAL A 189 16.15 -6.36 -18.03
C VAL A 189 16.64 -5.35 -17.01
N ASN A 190 17.51 -5.79 -16.08
CA ASN A 190 17.99 -4.98 -14.94
C ASN A 190 16.82 -4.31 -14.20
N PRO A 191 15.93 -5.11 -13.58
CA PRO A 191 14.73 -4.55 -13.03
C PRO A 191 14.99 -3.85 -11.70
N ASN A 192 14.27 -2.76 -11.47
CA ASN A 192 14.12 -2.23 -10.13
C ASN A 192 13.10 -3.08 -9.37
N THR A 193 13.31 -3.31 -8.09
CA THR A 193 12.40 -4.15 -7.29
C THR A 193 11.90 -3.43 -6.05
N TYR A 194 10.66 -3.74 -5.68
CA TYR A 194 10.11 -3.49 -4.36
C TYR A 194 9.80 -4.83 -3.69
N THR A 195 10.43 -5.09 -2.55
CA THR A 195 10.13 -6.25 -1.71
C THR A 195 9.33 -5.78 -0.51
N LEU A 196 8.07 -6.21 -0.42
CA LEU A 196 7.20 -5.97 0.71
C LEU A 196 7.26 -7.17 1.66
N SER A 197 7.75 -6.94 2.87
CA SER A 197 7.97 -7.97 3.87
C SER A 197 7.08 -7.75 5.09
N LEU A 198 6.25 -8.74 5.41
CA LEU A 198 5.54 -8.87 6.68
C LEU A 198 6.27 -9.94 7.50
N PRO A 199 7.18 -9.56 8.41
CA PRO A 199 8.00 -10.52 9.15
C PRO A 199 7.15 -11.42 10.05
N ARG A 200 6.02 -10.90 10.53
CA ARG A 200 5.09 -11.63 11.37
C ARG A 200 3.65 -11.34 10.95
N SER A 201 3.02 -12.32 10.34
CA SER A 201 1.61 -12.30 10.01
C SER A 201 0.88 -13.48 10.63
N ARG A 202 -0.40 -13.29 10.96
CA ARG A 202 -1.27 -14.35 11.46
C ARG A 202 -2.53 -14.45 10.62
N PHE A 203 -2.87 -15.68 10.25
CA PHE A 203 -4.10 -15.97 9.53
C PHE A 203 -5.30 -15.86 10.47
N THR A 204 -6.31 -15.08 10.08
CA THR A 204 -7.50 -14.79 10.88
C THR A 204 -8.72 -15.57 10.41
N SER A 205 -8.75 -15.97 9.14
CA SER A 205 -9.77 -16.85 8.58
C SER A 205 -9.23 -17.58 7.37
N ALA A 206 -9.69 -18.81 7.15
CA ALA A 206 -9.48 -19.55 5.91
C ALA A 206 -10.82 -20.13 5.43
N THR A 207 -11.21 -19.80 4.20
CA THR A 207 -12.44 -20.31 3.57
C THR A 207 -12.08 -21.00 2.27
N ASP A 208 -12.54 -22.24 2.12
CA ASP A 208 -12.37 -23.00 0.89
C ASP A 208 -13.65 -22.87 0.06
N SER A 209 -13.49 -22.57 -1.22
CA SER A 209 -14.56 -22.51 -2.19
C SER A 209 -14.28 -23.52 -3.30
N TYR A 210 -15.30 -24.32 -3.62
CA TYR A 210 -15.25 -25.28 -4.72
C TYR A 210 -16.41 -24.92 -5.65
N SER A 211 -16.09 -24.65 -6.92
CA SER A 211 -17.07 -24.27 -7.92
C SER A 211 -17.20 -25.36 -8.96
N GLY A 212 -18.15 -26.28 -8.75
CA GLY A 212 -18.43 -27.36 -9.71
C GLY A 212 -17.19 -28.16 -10.11
N ASP A 213 -16.94 -28.27 -11.41
CA ASP A 213 -15.80 -28.99 -11.99
C ASP A 213 -14.46 -28.20 -11.98
N ASP A 214 -14.43 -26.99 -11.39
CA ASP A 214 -13.25 -26.14 -11.34
C ASP A 214 -12.36 -26.42 -10.12
N TYR A 215 -11.10 -25.96 -10.18
CA TYR A 215 -10.15 -26.11 -9.08
C TYR A 215 -10.62 -25.36 -7.83
N GLY A 216 -10.40 -25.97 -6.65
CA GLY A 216 -10.72 -25.34 -5.38
C GLY A 216 -9.84 -24.12 -5.12
N ILE A 217 -10.45 -23.01 -4.72
CA ILE A 217 -9.76 -21.78 -4.31
C ILE A 217 -9.92 -21.64 -2.80
N GLN A 218 -8.80 -21.46 -2.11
CA GLN A 218 -8.75 -21.10 -0.71
C GLN A 218 -8.44 -19.61 -0.57
N GLN A 219 -9.32 -18.90 0.13
CA GLN A 219 -9.11 -17.51 0.51
C GLN A 219 -8.74 -17.44 1.99
N ILE A 220 -7.64 -16.75 2.27
CA ILE A 220 -7.06 -16.58 3.61
C ILE A 220 -6.96 -15.10 3.90
N ASN A 221 -7.54 -14.67 5.00
CA ASN A 221 -7.32 -13.32 5.52
C ASN A 221 -6.21 -13.38 6.57
N PHE A 222 -5.37 -12.36 6.60
CA PHE A 222 -4.26 -12.26 7.52
C PHE A 222 -4.15 -10.85 8.11
N THR A 223 -3.53 -10.78 9.28
CA THR A 223 -3.16 -9.53 9.95
C THR A 223 -1.66 -9.52 10.21
N GLY A 224 -1.01 -8.40 9.91
CA GLY A 224 0.36 -8.15 10.32
C GLY A 224 0.42 -7.86 11.82
N LEU A 225 1.46 -8.37 12.48
CA LEU A 225 1.75 -8.14 13.89
C LEU A 225 3.13 -7.50 13.99
N LEU A 226 3.34 -6.73 15.06
CA LEU A 226 4.65 -6.14 15.32
C LEU A 226 5.65 -7.25 15.60
N ASP A 227 6.73 -7.29 14.82
CA ASP A 227 7.88 -8.12 15.13
C ASP A 227 8.84 -7.37 16.09
N SER A 228 9.31 -8.06 17.12
CA SER A 228 10.19 -7.47 18.13
C SER A 228 11.64 -7.33 17.67
N THR A 229 12.06 -8.05 16.63
CA THR A 229 13.42 -8.02 16.10
C THR A 229 13.59 -6.86 15.13
N ASP A 230 12.66 -6.74 14.18
CA ASP A 230 12.66 -5.68 13.18
C ASP A 230 11.93 -4.40 13.61
N ALA A 231 11.21 -4.46 14.73
CA ALA A 231 10.43 -3.38 15.34
C ALA A 231 9.42 -2.74 14.37
N THR A 232 8.84 -3.56 13.47
CA THR A 232 7.89 -3.10 12.45
C THR A 232 6.87 -4.19 12.10
N GLU A 233 5.65 -3.80 11.74
CA GLU A 233 4.60 -4.69 11.23
C GLU A 233 4.75 -4.95 9.72
N LEU A 234 5.30 -3.98 8.99
CA LEU A 234 5.43 -4.01 7.54
C LEU A 234 6.69 -3.26 7.12
N MET A 235 7.47 -3.89 6.26
CA MET A 235 8.68 -3.32 5.70
C MET A 235 8.58 -3.31 4.17
N LEU A 236 9.06 -2.24 3.56
CA LEU A 236 9.22 -2.14 2.12
C LEU A 236 10.69 -1.87 1.81
N THR A 237 11.33 -2.74 1.05
CA THR A 237 12.71 -2.57 0.59
C THR A 237 12.68 -2.26 -0.89
N ARG A 238 13.45 -1.27 -1.32
CA ARG A 238 13.62 -0.96 -2.74
C ARG A 238 15.02 -1.36 -3.18
N THR A 239 15.15 -1.97 -4.35
CA THR A 239 16.45 -2.29 -4.93
C THR A 239 16.51 -1.68 -6.31
N ALA A 240 17.36 -0.69 -6.48
CA ALA A 240 17.62 -0.12 -7.79
C ALA A 240 18.46 -1.10 -8.62
N ALA A 241 18.20 -1.13 -9.92
CA ALA A 241 19.00 -1.87 -10.86
C ALA A 241 20.47 -1.39 -10.89
N PRO A 242 21.44 -2.29 -11.10
CA PRO A 242 22.87 -1.94 -11.16
C PRO A 242 23.26 -1.14 -12.42
#